data_AF-A0A7S2DE37-F1
#
_entry.id   AF-A0A7S2DE37-F1
#
_cell.length_a   1.000
_cell.length_b   1.000
_cell.length_c   1.000
_cell.angle_alpha   90.00
_cell.angle_beta   90.00
_cell.angle_gamma   90.00
#
_symmetry.space_group_name_H-M   'P 1'
#
loop_
_entity.id
_entity.type
_entity.pdbx_description
1 polymer ?
#
loop_
_entity_poly.entity_id
_entity_poly.type
_entity_poly.pdbx_seq_one_letter_code
_entity_poly.pdbx_strand_id
1 'polypeptide(L)'
;YPDVVDGAIAASAPIWQLAGTVQRDTLDMQAVAITRGVSAAGGATDQCRDNLRSAWPLLQQVGQTAQGRLLLSESVRSCTTLQTAEDFISWAQGPFFFLAGNALLSPSPPPPRSPLPSPSTQHPAPS
;
A
#
# COMPACT_ATOMS: atom_id res chain seq x y z
N TYR A 1 2.50 6.60 34.54
CA TYR A 1 3.74 7.14 35.13
C TYR A 1 3.91 8.65 34.93
N PRO A 2 2.85 9.47 35.09
CA PRO A 2 3.00 10.93 34.99
C PRO A 2 3.89 11.52 36.10
N ASP A 3 4.18 10.72 37.14
CA ASP A 3 5.05 11.01 38.27
C ASP A 3 6.54 10.82 37.97
N VAL A 4 6.90 10.12 36.89
CA VAL A 4 8.30 9.87 36.48
C VAL A 4 8.62 10.31 35.05
N VAL A 5 7.61 10.70 34.25
CA VAL A 5 7.81 11.32 32.93
C VAL A 5 7.08 12.66 32.82
N ASP A 6 7.78 13.68 32.37
CA ASP A 6 7.21 15.03 32.16
C ASP A 6 6.29 15.09 30.93
N GLY A 7 6.34 14.08 30.06
CA GLY A 7 5.48 13.96 28.87
C GLY A 7 6.00 12.96 27.85
N ALA A 8 5.24 12.78 26.77
CA ALA A 8 5.62 11.92 25.64
C ALA A 8 5.15 12.51 24.30
N ILE A 9 5.97 12.33 23.26
CA ILE A 9 5.57 12.58 21.87
C ILE A 9 5.26 11.22 21.24
N ALA A 10 3.98 10.96 20.97
CA ALA A 10 3.52 9.72 20.35
C ALA A 10 3.28 9.92 18.85
N ALA A 11 4.35 9.97 18.06
CA ALA A 11 4.27 10.12 16.61
C ALA A 11 3.77 8.84 15.93
N SER A 12 2.73 8.96 15.09
CA SER A 12 2.15 7.85 14.31
C SER A 12 1.75 6.62 15.13
N ALA A 13 1.33 6.81 16.39
CA ALA A 13 0.93 5.72 17.29
C ALA A 13 -0.59 5.44 17.17
N PRO A 14 -1.02 4.30 16.59
CA PRO A 14 -2.45 3.99 16.41
C PRO A 14 -3.08 3.44 17.71
N ILE A 15 -2.98 4.18 18.82
CA ILE A 15 -3.39 3.73 20.16
C ILE A 15 -4.86 3.28 20.22
N TRP A 16 -5.74 3.89 19.42
CA TRP A 16 -7.16 3.53 19.36
C TRP A 16 -7.42 2.20 18.63
N GLN A 17 -6.57 1.84 17.67
CA GLN A 17 -6.67 0.54 17.01
C GLN A 17 -6.04 -0.57 17.84
N LEU A 18 -4.94 -0.27 18.56
CA LEU A 18 -4.31 -1.19 19.50
C LEU A 18 -5.23 -1.53 20.68
N ALA A 19 -6.01 -0.55 21.15
CA ALA A 19 -6.94 -0.74 22.26
C ALA A 19 -8.21 -1.52 21.87
N GLY A 20 -8.42 -1.80 20.57
CA GLY A 20 -9.64 -2.46 20.07
C GLY A 20 -10.93 -1.65 20.32
N THR A 21 -10.82 -0.39 20.75
CA THR A 21 -11.94 0.47 21.13
C THR A 21 -12.64 1.11 19.94
N VAL A 22 -12.02 1.04 18.75
CA VAL A 22 -12.63 1.42 17.48
C VAL A 22 -12.89 0.13 16.69
N GLN A 23 -14.10 -0.40 16.82
CA GLN A 23 -14.63 -1.41 15.90
C GLN A 23 -15.38 -0.66 14.79
N ARG A 24 -14.97 -0.88 13.53
CA ARG A 24 -15.75 -0.45 12.37
C ARG A 24 -16.13 -1.67 11.55
N ASP A 25 -17.42 -1.77 11.27
CA ASP A 25 -17.98 -2.90 10.52
C ASP A 25 -17.61 -2.87 9.02
N THR A 26 -17.07 -1.76 8.52
CA THR A 26 -17.00 -1.55 7.06
C THR A 26 -15.69 -1.00 6.50
N LEU A 27 -14.81 -0.30 7.25
CA LEU A 27 -13.53 0.15 6.68
C LEU A 27 -12.42 0.34 7.72
N ASP A 28 -11.32 -0.35 7.48
CA ASP A 28 -10.05 -0.19 8.18
C ASP A 28 -9.43 1.19 7.86
N MET A 29 -8.94 1.94 8.86
CA MET A 29 -8.41 3.30 8.60
C MET A 29 -7.14 3.27 7.75
N GLN A 30 -6.41 2.16 7.74
CA GLN A 30 -5.29 1.89 6.85
C GLN A 30 -5.77 1.86 5.40
N ALA A 31 -6.89 1.18 5.12
CA ALA A 31 -7.47 1.14 3.78
C ALA A 31 -7.94 2.54 3.32
N VAL A 32 -8.51 3.34 4.23
CA VAL A 32 -8.86 4.75 3.97
C VAL A 32 -7.61 5.56 3.60
N ALA A 33 -6.55 5.45 4.42
CA ALA A 33 -5.31 6.19 4.22
C ALA A 33 -4.62 5.80 2.91
N ILE A 34 -4.53 4.50 2.60
CA ILE A 34 -3.96 4.00 1.34
C ILE A 34 -4.77 4.49 0.15
N THR A 35 -6.11 4.38 0.21
CA THR A 35 -7.01 4.86 -0.86
C THR A 35 -6.80 6.35 -1.14
N ARG A 36 -6.62 7.16 -0.08
CA ARG A 36 -6.29 8.57 -0.23
C ARG A 36 -4.90 8.76 -0.83
N GLY A 37 -3.90 8.02 -0.36
CA GLY A 37 -2.51 8.08 -0.85
C GLY A 37 -2.37 7.80 -2.35
N VAL A 38 -3.19 6.91 -2.91
CA VAL A 38 -3.19 6.58 -4.35
C VAL A 38 -4.14 7.46 -5.18
N SER A 39 -4.66 8.56 -4.63
CA SER A 39 -5.55 9.51 -5.32
C SER A 39 -4.90 10.88 -5.51
N ALA A 40 -5.56 11.79 -6.22
CA ALA A 40 -5.15 13.19 -6.34
C ALA A 40 -4.95 13.87 -4.97
N ALA A 41 -5.79 13.54 -3.99
CA ALA A 41 -5.70 14.08 -2.64
C ALA A 41 -4.47 13.57 -1.84
N GLY A 42 -3.77 12.56 -2.35
CA GLY A 42 -2.54 11.99 -1.78
C GLY A 42 -1.29 12.19 -2.65
N GLY A 43 -1.41 12.92 -3.77
CA GLY A 43 -0.29 13.21 -4.68
C GLY A 43 -0.14 12.27 -5.87
N ALA A 44 -1.05 11.32 -6.07
CA ALA A 44 -1.15 10.50 -7.29
C ALA A 44 -2.21 11.05 -8.26
N THR A 45 -2.60 10.30 -9.28
CA THR A 45 -3.78 10.62 -10.10
C THR A 45 -5.00 9.85 -9.59
N ASP A 46 -6.20 10.39 -9.77
CA ASP A 46 -7.44 9.65 -9.45
C ASP A 46 -7.60 8.38 -10.30
N GLN A 47 -7.04 8.37 -11.51
CA GLN A 47 -6.95 7.17 -12.33
C GLN A 47 -6.14 6.05 -11.65
N CYS A 48 -5.10 6.37 -10.86
CA CYS A 48 -4.33 5.37 -10.11
C CYS A 48 -5.23 4.64 -9.10
N ARG A 49 -5.98 5.40 -8.28
CA ARG A 49 -6.98 4.87 -7.35
C ARG A 49 -8.01 3.99 -8.07
N ASP A 50 -8.55 4.47 -9.19
CA ASP A 50 -9.64 3.79 -9.89
C ASP A 50 -9.16 2.52 -10.60
N ASN A 51 -7.95 2.53 -11.14
CA ASN A 51 -7.28 1.35 -11.68
C ASN A 51 -7.06 0.29 -10.59
N LEU A 52 -6.54 0.68 -9.42
CA LEU A 52 -6.30 -0.26 -8.32
C LEU A 52 -7.59 -0.87 -7.78
N ARG A 53 -8.63 -0.06 -7.60
CA ARG A 53 -9.96 -0.53 -7.19
C ARG A 53 -10.55 -1.54 -8.17
N SER A 54 -10.34 -1.32 -9.47
CA SER A 54 -10.83 -2.22 -10.52
C SER A 54 -9.97 -3.47 -10.68
N ALA A 55 -8.66 -3.36 -10.46
CA ALA A 55 -7.73 -4.47 -10.61
C ALA A 55 -7.95 -5.56 -9.54
N TRP A 56 -8.22 -5.20 -8.29
CA TRP A 56 -8.37 -6.19 -7.22
C TRP A 56 -9.39 -7.32 -7.46
N PRO A 57 -10.65 -7.04 -7.80
CA PRO A 57 -11.61 -8.11 -8.08
C PRO A 57 -11.22 -8.95 -9.31
N LEU A 58 -10.61 -8.34 -10.33
CA LEU A 58 -10.14 -9.05 -11.52
C LEU A 58 -9.00 -10.02 -11.16
N LEU A 59 -8.01 -9.55 -10.40
CA LEU A 59 -6.88 -10.36 -9.95
C LEU A 59 -7.34 -11.51 -9.04
N GLN A 60 -8.31 -11.25 -8.15
CA GLN A 60 -8.96 -12.26 -7.33
C GLN A 60 -9.61 -13.34 -8.21
N GLN A 61 -10.38 -12.93 -9.23
CA GLN A 61 -11.08 -13.84 -10.13
C GLN A 61 -10.10 -14.67 -10.96
N VAL A 62 -9.06 -14.05 -11.52
CA VAL A 62 -8.02 -14.73 -12.29
C VAL A 62 -7.33 -15.81 -11.43
N GLY A 63 -6.99 -15.47 -10.19
CA GLY A 63 -6.31 -16.38 -9.26
C GLY A 63 -7.12 -17.61 -8.81
N GLN A 64 -8.42 -17.69 -9.13
CA GLN A 64 -9.24 -18.86 -8.78
C GLN A 64 -8.83 -20.12 -9.58
N THR A 65 -8.28 -19.94 -10.78
CA THR A 65 -7.88 -21.05 -11.65
C THR A 65 -6.38 -21.35 -11.55
N ALA A 66 -5.97 -22.59 -11.82
CA ALA A 66 -4.55 -22.97 -11.79
C ALA A 66 -3.74 -22.21 -12.87
N GLN A 67 -4.32 -22.08 -14.07
CA GLN A 67 -3.73 -21.33 -15.19
C GLN A 67 -3.63 -19.83 -14.86
N GLY A 68 -4.66 -19.26 -14.22
CA GLY A 68 -4.62 -17.87 -13.79
C GLY A 68 -3.59 -17.61 -12.70
N ARG A 69 -3.40 -18.53 -11.74
CA ARG A 69 -2.30 -18.43 -10.77
C ARG A 69 -0.93 -18.53 -11.42
N LEU A 70 -0.76 -19.40 -12.42
CA LEU A 70 0.47 -19.46 -13.21
C LEU A 70 0.73 -18.13 -13.93
N LEU A 71 -0.28 -17.59 -14.63
CA LEU A 71 -0.21 -16.30 -15.32
C LEU A 71 0.18 -15.16 -14.36
N LEU A 72 -0.46 -15.09 -13.19
CA LEU A 72 -0.14 -14.07 -12.18
C LEU A 72 1.30 -14.24 -11.68
N SER A 73 1.72 -15.47 -11.39
CA SER A 73 3.08 -15.81 -10.94
C SER A 73 4.13 -15.34 -11.95
N GLU A 74 3.91 -15.60 -13.24
CA GLU A 74 4.79 -15.17 -14.32
C GLU A 74 4.82 -13.64 -14.44
N SER A 75 3.66 -12.98 -14.35
CA SER A 75 3.55 -11.53 -14.50
C SER A 75 4.35 -10.75 -13.45
N VAL A 76 4.36 -11.24 -12.21
CA VAL A 76 5.13 -10.63 -11.11
C VAL A 76 6.47 -11.27 -10.87
N ARG A 77 6.85 -12.25 -11.71
CA ARG A 77 8.11 -13.00 -11.64
C ARG A 77 8.32 -13.62 -10.25
N SER A 78 7.29 -14.24 -9.69
CA SER A 78 7.40 -14.91 -8.39
C SER A 78 8.37 -16.10 -8.46
N CYS A 79 9.09 -16.36 -7.37
CA CYS A 79 10.06 -17.47 -7.31
C CYS A 79 9.39 -18.85 -7.36
N THR A 80 8.12 -18.93 -6.94
CA THR A 80 7.29 -20.13 -6.99
C THR A 80 5.91 -19.76 -7.51
N THR A 81 5.19 -20.75 -8.04
CA THR A 81 3.80 -20.56 -8.46
C THR A 81 2.90 -20.32 -7.24
N LEU A 82 2.03 -19.32 -7.35
CA LEU A 82 1.03 -18.97 -6.34
C LEU A 82 0.11 -20.16 -6.06
N GLN A 83 -0.14 -20.41 -4.77
CA GLN A 83 -0.99 -21.51 -4.33
C GLN A 83 -2.46 -21.10 -4.30
N THR A 84 -2.74 -19.88 -3.82
CA THR A 84 -4.09 -19.31 -3.76
C THR A 84 -4.15 -17.89 -4.37
N ALA A 85 -5.36 -17.40 -4.64
CA ALA A 85 -5.56 -16.01 -5.08
C ALA A 85 -5.28 -15.04 -3.91
N GLU A 86 -5.65 -15.45 -2.70
CA GLU A 86 -5.48 -14.72 -1.46
C GLU A 86 -4.00 -14.44 -1.16
N ASP A 87 -3.10 -15.41 -1.40
CA ASP A 87 -1.66 -15.22 -1.23
C ASP A 87 -1.14 -14.04 -2.08
N PHE A 88 -1.61 -13.98 -3.33
CA PHE A 88 -1.22 -12.91 -4.25
C PHE A 88 -1.76 -11.56 -3.79
N ILE A 89 -3.03 -11.49 -3.42
CA ILE A 89 -3.67 -10.23 -2.99
C ILE A 89 -3.03 -9.72 -1.70
N SER A 90 -2.78 -10.60 -0.72
CA SER A 90 -2.10 -10.26 0.53
C SER A 90 -0.70 -9.72 0.28
N TRP A 91 0.07 -10.35 -0.61
CA TRP A 91 1.41 -9.88 -0.98
C TRP A 91 1.35 -8.55 -1.73
N ALA A 92 0.45 -8.41 -2.71
CA ALA A 92 0.37 -7.25 -3.59
C ALA A 92 -0.13 -5.98 -2.89
N GLN A 93 -0.82 -6.10 -1.75
CA GLN A 93 -1.20 -4.97 -0.91
C GLN A 93 -0.01 -4.35 -0.15
N GLY A 94 1.02 -5.15 0.14
CA GLY A 94 2.19 -4.74 0.93
C GLY A 94 2.88 -3.47 0.41
N PRO A 95 3.24 -3.37 -0.88
CA PRO A 95 3.85 -2.17 -1.44
C PRO A 95 3.05 -0.89 -1.19
N PHE A 96 1.72 -0.92 -1.31
CA PHE A 96 0.88 0.25 -1.08
C PHE A 96 0.84 0.66 0.39
N PHE A 97 0.85 -0.31 1.31
CA PHE A 97 1.00 -0.04 2.73
C PHE A 97 2.34 0.64 3.05
N PHE A 98 3.45 0.11 2.51
CA PHE A 98 4.78 0.70 2.71
C PHE A 98 4.90 2.09 2.10
N LEU A 99 4.38 2.29 0.90
CA LEU A 99 4.43 3.59 0.23
C LEU A 99 3.59 4.63 0.97
N ALA A 100 2.38 4.29 1.41
CA ALA A 100 1.53 5.21 2.17
C ALA A 100 2.17 5.63 3.51
N GLY A 101 2.85 4.71 4.19
CA GLY A 101 3.57 5.02 5.44
C GLY A 101 4.82 5.88 5.24
N ASN A 102 5.57 5.67 4.15
CA ASN A 102 6.83 6.37 3.89
C ASN A 102 6.67 7.69 3.11
N ALA A 103 5.61 7.84 2.31
CA ALA A 103 5.38 9.04 1.49
C ALA A 103 5.10 10.31 2.31
N LEU A 104 4.65 10.16 3.57
CA LEU A 104 4.28 11.29 4.42
C LEU A 104 5.46 11.94 5.17
N LEU A 105 6.65 11.30 5.17
CA LEU A 105 7.69 11.62 6.15
C LEU A 105 8.99 12.19 5.57
N SER A 106 9.14 12.34 4.25
CA SER A 106 10.44 12.80 3.74
C SER A 106 10.39 13.54 2.39
N PRO A 107 10.79 14.84 2.34
CA PRO A 107 11.12 15.53 1.10
C PRO A 107 12.46 15.07 0.49
N SER A 108 13.21 14.22 1.19
CA SER A 108 14.45 13.57 0.74
C SER A 108 14.29 12.05 0.71
N PRO A 109 14.98 11.30 -0.16
CA PRO A 109 14.86 9.85 -0.20
C PRO A 109 15.26 9.23 1.16
N PRO A 110 14.44 8.34 1.74
CA PRO A 110 14.80 7.67 2.98
C PRO A 110 16.05 6.78 2.78
N PRO A 111 16.87 6.57 3.83
CA PRO A 111 18.01 5.65 3.75
C PRO A 111 17.54 4.24 3.35
N PRO A 112 18.36 3.47 2.62
CA PRO A 112 17.89 2.33 1.84
C PRO A 112 17.50 1.16 2.74
N ARG A 113 16.21 0.84 2.75
CA ARG A 113 15.78 -0.58 2.77
C ARG A 113 15.28 -1.04 1.39
N SER A 114 14.88 -0.12 0.53
CA SER A 114 14.74 -0.27 -0.92
C SER A 114 14.73 1.15 -1.52
N PRO A 115 15.43 1.44 -2.63
CA PRO A 115 15.35 2.74 -3.27
C PRO A 115 13.93 2.95 -3.81
N LEU A 116 13.25 4.00 -3.34
CA LEU A 116 12.03 4.48 -3.96
C LEU A 116 12.40 5.36 -5.17
N PRO A 117 11.65 5.28 -6.28
CA PRO A 117 11.85 6.21 -7.37
C PRO A 117 11.55 7.63 -6.89
N SER A 118 12.52 8.52 -7.04
CA SER A 118 12.28 9.96 -6.92
C SER A 118 11.26 10.38 -8.00
N PRO A 119 10.43 11.41 -7.75
CA PRO A 119 9.68 12.06 -8.81
C PRO A 119 10.67 12.78 -9.74
N SER A 120 11.23 12.05 -10.71
CA SER A 120 12.11 12.61 -11.73
C SER A 120 11.25 13.39 -12.72
N THR A 121 11.49 14.70 -12.72
CA THR A 121 11.51 15.64 -13.85
C THR A 121 10.99 15.06 -15.18
N GLN A 122 9.91 15.66 -15.69
CA GLN A 122 9.41 15.47 -17.04
C GLN A 122 10.57 15.57 -18.05
N HIS A 123 10.93 14.47 -18.69
CA HIS A 123 11.71 14.52 -19.93
C HIS A 123 10.74 14.78 -21.09
N PRO A 124 10.97 15.82 -21.92
CA PRO A 124 10.13 16.05 -23.09
C PRO A 124 10.34 14.94 -24.11
N ALA A 125 9.24 14.47 -24.70
CA ALA A 125 9.25 13.47 -25.76
C ALA A 125 10.01 13.99 -27.00
N PRO A 126 10.78 13.14 -27.71
CA PRO A 126 11.39 13.51 -28.97
C PRO A 126 10.32 13.62 -30.08
N SER A 127 10.45 14.67 -30.89
CA SER A 127 9.66 14.99 -32.09
C SER A 127 9.79 13.97 -33.20
#